data_AF-A0A2M7TMA8-F1
#
_entry.id   AF-A0A2M7TMA8-F1
#
_cell.length_a   1.000
_cell.length_b   1.000
_cell.length_c   1.000
_cell.angle_alpha   90.00
_cell.angle_beta   90.00
_cell.angle_gamma   90.00
#
_symmetry.space_group_name_H-M   'P 1'
#
loop_
_entity.id
_entity.type
_entity.pdbx_description
1 polymer ?
#
loop_
_entity_poly.entity_id
_entity_poly.type
_entity_poly.pdbx_seq_one_letter_code
_entity_poly.pdbx_strand_id
1 'polypeptide(L)' 'AELILHAAAIEYKNYHKAVIVAGDGDYRCLYDFLIKKKKLLRIIIPNEKSESSLLKPFQQYKTFLIFDKDKLELK' A
#
# COMPACT_ATOMS: atom_id res chain seq x y z
N ALA A 1 -13.79 1.99 5.08
CA ALA A 1 -14.31 2.26 3.71
C ALA A 1 -13.96 3.66 3.19
N GLU A 2 -13.92 4.71 4.02
CA GLU A 2 -13.70 6.10 3.57
C GLU A 2 -12.36 6.34 2.84
N LEU A 3 -11.26 5.72 3.30
CA LEU A 3 -9.95 5.86 2.64
C LEU A 3 -9.97 5.41 1.17
N ILE A 4 -10.71 4.34 0.87
CA ILE A 4 -10.81 3.78 -0.49
C ILE A 4 -11.52 4.79 -1.40
N LEU A 5 -12.65 5.34 -0.96
CA LEU A 5 -13.40 6.34 -1.72
C LEU A 5 -12.57 7.61 -1.93
N HIS A 6 -11.93 8.09 -0.86
CA HIS A 6 -11.10 9.29 -0.94
C HIS A 6 -9.94 9.11 -1.92
N ALA A 7 -9.23 7.98 -1.86
CA ALA A 7 -8.10 7.71 -2.76
C ALA A 7 -8.50 7.41 -4.22
N ALA A 8 -9.63 6.71 -4.44
CA ALA A 8 -10.05 6.24 -5.77
C ALA A 8 -10.98 7.21 -6.52
N ALA A 9 -11.70 8.10 -5.81
CA ALA A 9 -12.66 9.02 -6.41
C ALA A 9 -12.26 10.49 -6.24
N ILE A 10 -11.86 10.91 -5.04
CA ILE A 10 -11.59 12.33 -4.74
C ILE A 10 -10.19 12.71 -5.20
N GLU A 11 -9.17 12.04 -4.67
CA GLU A 11 -7.77 12.38 -4.92
C GLU A 11 -7.19 11.73 -6.17
N TYR A 12 -7.94 10.85 -6.85
CA TYR A 12 -7.42 10.01 -7.94
C TYR A 12 -6.77 10.81 -9.09
N LYS A 13 -7.21 12.05 -9.33
CA LYS A 13 -6.63 12.93 -10.36
C LYS A 13 -5.45 13.75 -9.86
N ASN A 14 -5.26 13.88 -8.55
CA ASN A 14 -4.25 14.74 -7.93
C ASN A 14 -2.89 14.05 -7.75
N TYR A 15 -2.79 12.76 -8.07
CA TYR A 15 -1.53 12.01 -8.05
C TYR A 15 -1.29 11.19 -9.32
N HIS A 16 0.00 11.06 -9.65
CA HIS A 16 0.49 10.21 -10.74
C HIS A 16 0.60 8.75 -10.29
N LYS A 17 1.09 8.54 -9.07
CA LYS A 17 1.33 7.24 -8.47
C LYS A 17 0.94 7.25 -6.99
N ALA A 18 0.50 6.11 -6.48
CA ALA A 18 0.09 5.94 -5.09
C ALA A 18 1.09 5.07 -4.32
N VAL A 19 1.49 5.55 -3.14
CA VAL A 19 2.14 4.75 -2.11
C VAL A 19 1.15 4.57 -0.98
N ILE A 20 0.86 3.33 -0.60
CA ILE A 20 -0.11 3.02 0.45
C ILE A 20 0.61 2.38 1.61
N VAL A 21 0.48 2.95 2.80
CA VAL A 21 1.10 2.44 4.03
C VAL A 21 0.06 1.66 4.81
N ALA A 22 -0.08 0.38 4.49
CA ALA A 22 -1.01 -0.54 5.16
C ALA A 22 -0.64 -2.01 4.89
N GLY A 23 -0.75 -2.85 5.92
CA GLY A 23 -0.61 -4.32 5.83
C GLY A 23 -1.92 -5.09 5.70
N ASP A 24 -3.06 -4.38 5.69
CA ASP A 24 -4.38 -4.97 5.77
C ASP A 24 -4.91 -5.44 4.39
N GLY A 25 -5.58 -6.60 4.39
CA GLY A 25 -6.27 -7.16 3.23
C GLY A 25 -7.52 -6.37 2.82
N ASP A 26 -8.09 -5.55 3.71
CA ASP A 26 -9.28 -4.72 3.43
C ASP A 26 -9.07 -3.73 2.28
N TYR A 27 -7.83 -3.35 2.01
CA TYR A 27 -7.48 -2.45 0.91
C TYR A 27 -7.23 -3.17 -0.43
N ARG A 28 -7.43 -4.49 -0.49
CA ARG A 28 -7.20 -5.29 -1.71
C ARG A 28 -7.91 -4.72 -2.93
N CYS A 29 -9.15 -4.29 -2.78
CA CYS A 29 -9.93 -3.69 -3.87
C CYS A 29 -9.31 -2.38 -4.39
N LEU A 30 -8.74 -1.56 -3.50
CA LEU A 30 -8.01 -0.35 -3.88
C LEU A 30 -6.69 -0.69 -4.60
N TYR A 31 -5.95 -1.69 -4.11
CA TYR A 31 -4.71 -2.15 -4.76
C TYR A 31 -4.97 -2.66 -6.18
N ASP A 32 -5.97 -3.54 -6.36
CA ASP A 32 -6.35 -4.06 -7.66
C ASP A 32 -6.77 -2.95 -8.63
N PHE A 33 -7.56 -1.98 -8.15
CA PHE A 33 -7.97 -0.83 -8.94
C PHE A 33 -6.76 -0.01 -9.41
N LEU A 34 -5.84 0.33 -8.50
CA LEU A 34 -4.68 1.15 -8.81
C LEU A 34 -3.67 0.42 -9.72
N ILE A 35 -3.51 -0.90 -9.58
CA ILE A 35 -2.67 -1.70 -10.49
C ILE A 35 -3.24 -1.70 -11.90
N LYS A 36 -4.56 -1.95 -12.05
CA LYS A 36 -5.23 -1.91 -13.36
C LYS A 36 -5.09 -0.56 -14.05
N LYS A 37 -5.08 0.52 -13.26
CA LYS A 37 -4.87 1.88 -13.74
C LYS A 37 -3.40 2.27 -13.91
N LYS A 38 -2.45 1.35 -13.66
CA LYS A 38 -1.01 1.60 -13.65
C LYS A 38 -0.61 2.76 -12.72
N LYS A 39 -1.32 2.94 -11.61
CA LYS A 39 -1.11 4.00 -10.62
C LYS A 39 -0.55 3.51 -9.30
N LEU A 40 -0.61 2.22 -8.97
CA LEU A 40 0.05 1.72 -7.76
C LEU A 40 1.58 1.75 -7.94
N LEU A 41 2.30 2.35 -6.98
CA LEU A 41 3.76 2.35 -6.94
C LEU A 41 4.29 1.40 -5.87
N ARG A 42 3.81 1.52 -4.63
CA ARG A 42 4.28 0.68 -3.53
C ARG A 42 3.22 0.52 -2.44
N ILE A 43 3.23 -0.64 -1.79
CA ILE A 43 2.51 -0.93 -0.56
C ILE A 43 3.58 -1.09 0.53
N ILE A 44 3.60 -0.17 1.49
CA ILE A 44 4.52 -0.21 2.62
C ILE A 44 3.81 -0.90 3.78
N ILE A 45 4.38 -2.02 4.23
CA ILE A 45 3.86 -2.82 5.33
C ILE A 45 4.72 -2.53 6.56
N PRO A 46 4.17 -1.90 7.61
CA PRO A 46 4.97 -1.55 8.79
C PRO A 46 5.56 -2.76 9.52
N ASN A 47 4.81 -3.87 9.58
CA ASN A 47 5.20 -5.08 10.31
C ASN A 47 4.82 -6.35 9.52
N GLU A 48 5.80 -7.24 9.31
CA GLU A 48 5.59 -8.51 8.61
C GLU A 48 4.50 -9.40 9.24
N LYS A 49 4.34 -9.35 10.57
CA LYS A 49 3.37 -10.17 11.31
C LYS A 49 1.92 -9.75 11.07
N SER A 50 1.72 -8.59 10.45
CA SER A 50 0.40 -8.02 10.16
C SER A 50 -0.05 -8.20 8.72
N GLU A 51 0.76 -8.87 7.87
CA GLU A 51 0.41 -9.08 6.48
C GLU A 51 -0.72 -10.11 6.33
N SER A 52 -1.83 -9.67 5.73
CA SER A 52 -2.87 -10.60 5.31
C SER A 52 -2.37 -11.48 4.16
N SER A 53 -2.63 -12.79 4.23
CA SER A 53 -2.36 -13.75 3.14
C SER A 53 -3.02 -13.35 1.81
N LEU A 54 -4.05 -12.49 1.85
CA LEU A 54 -4.71 -11.91 0.68
C LEU A 54 -3.81 -10.97 -0.12
N LEU A 55 -2.68 -10.54 0.44
CA LEU A 55 -1.72 -9.66 -0.22
C LEU A 55 -0.62 -10.40 -1.00
N LYS A 56 -0.62 -11.73 -1.01
CA LYS A 56 0.28 -12.57 -1.81
C LYS A 56 0.34 -12.18 -3.30
N PRO A 57 -0.76 -11.79 -3.99
CA PRO A 57 -0.68 -11.37 -5.39
C PRO A 57 0.12 -10.07 -5.61
N PHE A 58 0.34 -9.28 -4.56
CA PHE A 58 0.97 -7.96 -4.64
C PHE A 58 2.45 -7.95 -4.25
N GLN A 59 3.14 -9.11 -4.21
CA GLN A 59 4.56 -9.20 -3.77
C GLN A 59 5.47 -8.16 -4.42
N GLN A 60 5.37 -7.96 -5.73
CA GLN A 60 6.20 -7.00 -6.47
C GLN A 60 6.04 -5.53 -6.01
N TYR A 61 4.93 -5.21 -5.34
CA TYR A 61 4.63 -3.87 -4.84
C TYR A 61 4.92 -3.72 -3.35
N LYS A 62 5.25 -4.79 -2.62
CA LYS A 62 5.41 -4.73 -1.16
C LYS A 62 6.82 -4.28 -0.74
N THR A 63 6.88 -3.45 0.29
CA THR A 63 8.09 -3.09 1.01
C THR A 63 7.79 -3.17 2.51
N PHE A 64 8.60 -3.91 3.26
CA PHE A 64 8.41 -4.05 4.71
C PHE A 64 9.30 -3.05 5.45
N LEU A 65 8.68 -2.15 6.23
CA LEU A 65 9.39 -1.10 6.94
C LEU A 65 10.29 -1.67 8.06
N ILE A 66 9.87 -2.80 8.66
CA ILE A 66 10.57 -3.43 9.78
C ILE A 66 12.03 -3.78 9.47
N PHE A 67 12.35 -4.10 8.22
CA PHE A 67 13.71 -4.45 7.80
C PHE A 67 14.65 -3.24 7.66
N ASP A 68 14.10 -2.03 7.63
CA ASP A 68 14.87 -0.79 7.55
C ASP A 68 14.84 0.02 8.86
N LYS A 69 14.32 -0.58 9.95
CA LYS A 69 14.19 0.10 11.25
C LYS A 69 15.50 0.75 11.70
N ASP A 70 16.61 0.01 11.66
CA ASP A 70 17.92 0.50 12.12
C ASP A 70 18.45 1.68 11.30
N LYS A 71 17.99 1.84 10.05
CA LYS A 71 18.37 2.96 9.17
C LYS A 71 17.49 4.18 9.36
N LEU A 72 16.25 3.98 9.82
CA LEU A 72 15.22 5.01 9.93
C LEU A 72 15.05 5.55 11.35
N GLU A 73 15.68 4.90 12.34
CA GLU A 73 15.66 5.36 13.72
C GLU A 73 16.41 6.69 13.86
N LEU A 74 15.73 7.72 14.37
CA LEU A 74 16.35 8.99 14.72
C LEU A 74 17.27 8.77 15.92
N LYS A 75 18.55 9.06 15.73
CA LYS A 75 19.55 9.13 16.81
C LYS A 75 19.56 10.50 17.46
#